data_AF-A0A3Q1FX77-F1
#
_entry.id   AF-A0A3Q1FX77-F1
#
_cell.length_a   1.000
_cell.length_b   1.000
_cell.length_c   1.000
_cell.angle_alpha   90.00
_cell.angle_beta   90.00
_cell.angle_gamma   90.00
#
_symmetry.space_group_name_H-M   'P 1'
#
loop_
_entity.id
_entity.type
_entity.pdbx_description
1 polymer ?
#
loop_
_entity_poly.entity_id
_entity_poly.type
_entity_poly.pdbx_seq_one_letter_code
_entity_poly.pdbx_strand_id
1 'polypeptide(L)'
;VAVSWEQSKGGTHYTSVAQGNGGYASTCNNSETTCLFNDLLCGLNYSITVSASNGVCSSAPCVPQNVTAEMMCSSDTGMVWWEE
;
A
#
# COMPACT_ATOMS: atom_id res chain seq x y z
N VAL A 1 19.02 -10.33 3.00
CA VAL A 1 18.92 -8.86 2.92
C VAL A 1 17.74 -8.41 3.77
N ALA A 2 17.94 -7.46 4.68
CA ALA A 2 16.87 -6.92 5.53
C ALA A 2 16.39 -5.57 4.96
N VAL A 3 15.09 -5.36 4.93
CA VAL A 3 14.44 -4.12 4.50
C VAL A 3 13.51 -3.67 5.61
N SER A 4 13.54 -2.39 5.95
CA SER A 4 12.66 -1.80 6.95
C SER A 4 12.04 -0.51 6.41
N TRP A 5 10.78 -0.27 6.75
CA TRP A 5 10.01 0.91 6.37
C TRP A 5 9.30 1.50 7.59
N GLU A 6 8.68 2.66 7.43
CA GLU A 6 7.88 3.28 8.48
C GLU A 6 6.42 2.82 8.39
N GLN A 7 5.74 2.77 9.55
CA GLN A 7 4.32 2.40 9.60
C GLN A 7 3.48 3.44 8.85
N SER A 8 2.72 2.99 7.84
CA SER A 8 1.75 3.84 7.16
C SER A 8 0.50 4.05 8.03
N LYS A 9 -0.13 5.23 7.95
CA LYS A 9 -1.40 5.49 8.64
C LYS A 9 -2.47 4.56 8.08
N GLY A 10 -2.99 3.71 8.97
CA GLY A 10 -3.96 2.66 8.63
C GLY A 10 -3.34 1.32 8.23
N GLY A 11 -2.09 1.30 7.77
CA GLY A 11 -1.33 0.10 7.34
C GLY A 11 -1.45 -1.07 8.32
N THR A 12 -2.19 -2.15 8.04
CA THR A 12 -2.23 -3.34 8.93
C THR A 12 -1.43 -4.52 8.40
N HIS A 13 -1.22 -4.59 7.08
CA HIS A 13 -0.50 -5.66 6.40
C HIS A 13 0.41 -5.08 5.32
N TYR A 14 1.66 -5.51 5.29
CA TYR A 14 2.66 -5.07 4.33
C TYR A 14 3.08 -6.24 3.46
N THR A 15 3.03 -6.03 2.15
CA THR A 15 3.56 -6.94 1.15
C THR A 15 4.76 -6.29 0.49
N SER A 16 5.93 -6.90 0.64
CA SER A 16 7.18 -6.49 0.01
C SER A 16 7.61 -7.49 -1.05
N VAL A 17 7.97 -6.98 -2.23
CA VAL A 17 8.39 -7.79 -3.38
C VAL A 17 9.77 -7.31 -3.81
N ALA A 18 10.75 -8.21 -3.80
CA ALA A 18 12.09 -8.00 -4.32
C ALA A 18 12.19 -8.65 -5.72
N GLN A 19 12.20 -7.84 -6.76
CA GLN A 19 12.26 -8.29 -8.16
C GLN A 19 13.68 -8.10 -8.72
N GLY A 20 14.31 -9.20 -9.11
CA GLY A 20 15.65 -9.21 -9.71
C GLY A 20 15.62 -9.13 -11.23
N ASN A 21 16.66 -8.56 -11.84
CA ASN A 21 16.80 -8.39 -13.31
C ASN A 21 16.75 -9.69 -14.15
N GLY A 22 16.70 -10.88 -13.53
CA GLY A 22 16.62 -12.20 -14.19
C GLY A 22 15.25 -12.88 -14.12
N GLY A 23 14.19 -12.16 -13.74
CA GLY A 23 12.85 -12.74 -13.55
C GLY A 23 12.67 -13.45 -12.20
N TYR A 24 13.71 -13.48 -11.37
CA TYR A 24 13.63 -13.97 -9.99
C TYR A 24 12.91 -12.94 -9.12
N ALA A 25 11.86 -13.34 -8.41
CA ALA A 25 11.14 -12.49 -7.49
C ALA A 25 10.98 -13.21 -6.15
N SER A 26 11.27 -12.50 -5.06
CA SER A 26 10.99 -12.97 -3.71
C SER A 26 9.94 -12.07 -3.10
N THR A 27 8.93 -12.67 -2.45
CA THR A 27 7.83 -11.93 -1.82
C THR A 27 7.81 -12.25 -0.34
N CYS A 28 7.50 -11.23 0.45
CA CYS A 28 7.41 -11.29 1.89
C CYS A 28 6.17 -10.53 2.34
N ASN A 29 5.32 -11.21 3.11
CA ASN A 29 4.06 -10.66 3.56
C ASN A 29 3.98 -10.78 5.08
N ASN A 30 3.93 -9.65 5.76
CA ASN A 30 3.85 -9.57 7.20
C ASN A 30 3.16 -8.29 7.68
N SER A 31 2.75 -8.26 8.94
CA SER A 31 2.20 -7.06 9.59
C SER A 31 3.26 -6.19 10.23
N GLU A 32 4.52 -6.65 10.25
CA GLU A 32 5.66 -5.90 10.76
C GLU A 32 6.18 -4.92 9.70
N THR A 33 6.91 -3.89 10.13
CA THR A 33 7.51 -2.90 9.23
C THR A 33 8.91 -3.30 8.75
N THR A 34 9.26 -4.56 8.90
CA THR A 34 10.57 -5.13 8.60
C THR A 34 10.39 -6.44 7.86
N CYS A 35 11.17 -6.68 6.81
CA CYS A 35 11.20 -7.97 6.14
C CYS A 35 12.62 -8.44 5.88
N LEU A 36 12.83 -9.75 6.04
CA LEU A 36 14.08 -10.44 5.75
C LEU A 36 13.93 -11.33 4.51
N PHE A 37 14.64 -10.97 3.44
CA PHE A 37 14.78 -11.81 2.25
C PHE A 37 16.02 -12.70 2.37
N ASN A 38 15.81 -13.98 2.65
CA ASN A 38 16.90 -14.96 2.78
C ASN A 38 17.30 -15.60 1.45
N ASP A 39 16.37 -15.68 0.50
CA ASP A 39 16.55 -16.45 -0.72
C ASP A 39 16.97 -15.59 -1.92
N LEU A 40 17.69 -14.47 -1.70
CA LEU A 40 18.16 -13.63 -2.79
C LEU A 40 19.47 -14.17 -3.37
N LEU A 41 19.50 -14.30 -4.70
CA LEU A 41 20.71 -14.69 -5.44
C LEU A 41 21.72 -13.53 -5.47
N CYS A 42 22.98 -13.84 -5.18
CA CYS A 42 24.08 -12.88 -5.21
C CYS A 42 24.38 -12.42 -6.65
N GLY A 43 24.77 -11.15 -6.81
CA GLY A 43 25.19 -10.58 -8.10
C GLY A 43 24.06 -10.06 -8.99
N LEU A 44 22.81 -10.13 -8.53
CA LEU A 44 21.67 -9.52 -9.22
C LEU A 44 21.30 -8.18 -8.57
N ASN A 45 20.83 -7.24 -9.41
CA ASN A 45 20.22 -6.01 -8.93
C ASN A 45 18.73 -6.27 -8.66
N TYR A 46 18.24 -5.84 -7.50
CA TYR A 46 16.86 -6.07 -7.07
C TYR A 46 16.13 -4.74 -6.86
N SER A 47 14.95 -4.62 -7.47
CA SER A 47 13.99 -3.56 -7.18
C SER A 47 13.02 -4.04 -6.11
N ILE A 48 12.98 -3.34 -4.98
CA ILE A 48 12.14 -3.70 -3.84
C ILE A 48 10.94 -2.77 -3.80
N THR A 49 9.73 -3.33 -3.87
CA THR A 49 8.47 -2.59 -3.79
C THR A 49 7.73 -3.01 -2.54
N VAL A 50 7.34 -2.05 -1.68
CA VAL A 50 6.57 -2.30 -0.47
C VAL A 50 5.18 -1.71 -0.65
N SER A 51 4.15 -2.52 -0.42
CA SER A 51 2.74 -2.14 -0.49
C SER A 51 2.10 -2.35 0.87
N ALA A 52 1.53 -1.29 1.44
CA ALA A 52 0.72 -1.37 2.65
C ALA A 52 -0.74 -1.62 2.26
N SER A 53 -1.42 -2.48 3.02
CA SER A 53 -2.83 -2.83 2.85
C SER A 53 -3.49 -2.92 4.23
N ASN A 54 -4.76 -2.50 4.30
CA ASN A 54 -5.47 -2.41 5.58
C ASN A 54 -6.58 -3.44 5.69
N GLY A 55 -6.64 -4.42 4.78
CA GLY A 55 -7.79 -5.33 4.60
C GLY A 55 -9.06 -4.65 4.06
N VAL A 56 -9.13 -3.31 4.09
CA VAL A 56 -10.29 -2.51 3.66
C VAL A 56 -10.13 -1.96 2.23
N CYS A 57 -8.91 -1.87 1.72
CA CYS A 57 -8.65 -1.43 0.34
C CYS A 57 -7.43 -2.14 -0.24
N SER A 58 -7.65 -2.84 -1.36
CA SER A 58 -6.63 -3.61 -2.07
C SER A 58 -5.84 -2.79 -3.09
N SER A 59 -6.22 -1.53 -3.33
CA SER A 59 -5.60 -0.68 -4.34
C SER A 59 -5.75 0.78 -3.96
N ALA A 60 -4.63 1.49 -3.77
CA ALA A 60 -4.64 2.93 -3.59
C ALA A 60 -4.89 3.64 -4.94
N PRO A 61 -5.55 4.81 -4.95
CA PRO A 61 -6.11 5.50 -3.77
C PRO A 61 -7.37 4.79 -3.27
N CYS A 62 -7.51 4.68 -1.94
CA CYS A 62 -8.68 4.08 -1.30
C CYS A 62 -9.96 4.74 -1.82
N VAL A 63 -10.96 3.94 -2.18
CA VAL A 63 -12.28 4.48 -2.55
C VAL A 63 -12.90 5.06 -1.28
N PRO A 64 -13.23 6.36 -1.23
CA PRO A 64 -13.85 6.97 -0.06
C PRO A 64 -15.16 6.27 0.28
N GLN A 65 -15.40 5.99 1.57
CA GLN A 65 -16.63 5.33 2.02
C GLN A 65 -17.66 6.38 2.43
N ASN A 66 -18.94 6.00 2.40
CA ASN A 66 -20.06 6.87 2.80
C ASN A 66 -20.08 8.26 2.11
N VAL A 67 -19.77 8.30 0.81
CA VAL A 67 -19.81 9.55 0.04
C VAL A 67 -21.24 10.08 0.01
N THR A 68 -21.43 11.26 0.59
CA THR A 68 -22.70 11.99 0.56
C THR A 68 -22.49 13.31 -0.15
N ALA A 69 -23.46 13.66 -1.00
CA ALA A 69 -23.49 14.92 -1.72
C ALA A 69 -24.77 15.66 -1.36
N GLU A 70 -24.65 16.92 -0.93
CA GLU A 70 -25.78 17.81 -0.69
C GLU A 70 -25.67 19.02 -1.61
N MET A 71 -26.79 19.35 -2.25
CA MET A 71 -26.87 20.50 -3.14
C MET A 71 -27.53 21.67 -2.41
N MET A 72 -26.81 22.79 -2.31
CA MET A 72 -27.36 24.06 -1.84
C MET A 72 -27.89 24.84 -3.05
N CYS A 73 -29.18 24.67 -3.34
CA CYS A 73 -29.86 25.32 -4.46
C CYS A 73 -29.91 26.86 -4.34
N SER A 74 -29.66 27.43 -3.17
CA SER A 74 -29.65 28.88 -2.94
C SER A 74 -28.36 29.57 -3.41
N SER A 75 -27.28 28.81 -3.59
CA SER A 75 -25.94 29.33 -3.90
C SER A 75 -25.27 28.57 -5.05
N ASP A 76 -26.03 27.76 -5.80
CA ASP A 76 -25.53 26.91 -6.90
C ASP A 76 -24.28 26.10 -6.51
N THR A 77 -24.19 25.71 -5.22
CA THR A 77 -23.02 25.07 -4.64
C THR A 77 -23.36 23.65 -4.20
N GLY A 78 -22.51 22.68 -4.58
CA GLY A 78 -22.57 21.30 -4.09
C GLY A 78 -21.54 21.08 -2.99
N MET A 79 -21.97 20.52 -1.86
CA MET A 79 -21.08 20.05 -0.81
C MET A 79 -20.96 18.53 -0.88
N VAL A 80 -19.75 18.02 -0.71
CA VAL A 80 -19.47 16.58 -0.69
C VAL A 80 -18.63 16.25 0.53
N TRP A 81 -18.99 15.17 1.23
CA TRP A 81 -18.22 14.63 2.36
C TRP A 81 -18.22 13.12 2.32
N TRP A 82 -17.18 12.53 2.89
CA TRP A 82 -16.95 11.10 2.95
C TRP A 82 -16.23 10.72 4.25
N GLU A 83 -16.33 9.46 4.61
CA GLU A 83 -15.57 8.85 5.71
C GLU A 83 -14.35 8.09 5.15
N GLU A 84 -13.25 8.16 5.88
CA GLU A 84 -11.99 7.46 5.58
C GLU A 84 -11.92 6.10 6.28
#